data_AF-A0A2E9I5V2-F1
#
_entry.id   AF-A0A2E9I5V2-F1
#
_cell.length_a   1.000
_cell.length_b   1.000
_cell.length_c   1.000
_cell.angle_alpha   90.00
_cell.angle_beta   90.00
_cell.angle_gamma   90.00
#
_symmetry.space_group_name_H-M   'P 1'
#
loop_
_entity.id
_entity.type
_entity.pdbx_description
1 polymer ?
#
loop_
_entity_poly.entity_id
_entity_poly.type
_entity_poly.pdbx_seq_one_letter_code
_entity_poly.pdbx_strand_id
1 'polypeptide(L)'
;MGAILVVGGSVGYMAGGLIFGPPSRDQRIATLFEEVCVRQAFGEALAEPPYRKLVSVRSFDNTRLWVDPVSASFLEISDAKCDLKTHDPNALSRVDAEKLAARIEPIVLDSFPDLAFDPSVTLGDGTISRGWMRGEAMSPERRGVVFFAYPEMEDGAGSSLTLFYPDPPD
;
A
#
# COMPACT_ATOMS: atom_id res chain seq x y z
N MET A 1 -0.98 14.08 -59.98
CA MET A 1 -0.50 12.84 -59.31
C MET A 1 0.39 13.30 -58.17
N GLY A 2 0.26 12.99 -56.91
CA GLY A 2 -0.68 12.23 -56.07
C GLY A 2 -0.23 12.56 -54.63
N ALA A 3 -1.18 12.66 -53.70
CA ALA A 3 -0.92 13.03 -52.31
C ALA A 3 -0.06 12.00 -51.55
N ILE A 4 0.53 12.41 -50.42
CA ILE A 4 0.26 11.84 -49.08
C ILE A 4 0.97 12.72 -48.03
N LEU A 5 0.16 13.34 -47.16
CA LEU A 5 0.55 13.77 -45.82
C LEU A 5 0.52 12.53 -44.92
N VAL A 6 1.62 12.21 -44.23
CA VAL A 6 1.57 11.37 -43.03
C VAL A 6 2.01 12.22 -41.85
N VAL A 7 1.01 12.62 -41.07
CA VAL A 7 1.15 13.00 -39.68
C VAL A 7 1.50 11.73 -38.90
N GLY A 8 2.60 11.77 -38.16
CA GLY A 8 2.96 10.74 -37.18
C GLY A 8 4.16 11.27 -36.42
N GLY A 9 4.20 11.28 -35.10
CA GLY A 9 3.37 10.71 -34.05
C GLY A 9 4.18 10.94 -32.78
N SER A 10 3.49 11.12 -31.66
CA SER A 10 4.03 11.22 -30.30
C SER A 10 5.37 10.51 -30.12
N VAL A 11 6.44 11.28 -29.86
CA VAL A 11 7.70 10.73 -29.37
C VAL A 11 7.42 10.11 -28.00
N GLY A 12 7.24 8.79 -28.01
CA GLY A 12 6.94 8.00 -26.84
C GLY A 12 8.09 8.04 -25.84
N TYR A 13 7.73 8.30 -24.58
CA TYR A 13 8.52 7.99 -23.39
C TYR A 13 8.79 6.47 -23.34
N MET A 14 9.84 6.02 -24.02
CA MET A 14 10.32 4.63 -23.96
C MET A 14 11.84 4.60 -23.85
N ALA A 15 12.40 5.38 -22.92
CA ALA A 15 13.85 5.42 -22.66
C ALA A 15 14.21 5.52 -21.16
N GLY A 16 13.33 5.09 -20.24
CA GLY A 16 13.61 5.10 -18.80
C GLY A 16 13.98 3.73 -18.18
N GLY A 17 13.81 2.64 -18.91
CA GLY A 17 13.73 1.29 -18.33
C GLY A 17 15.06 0.59 -17.96
N LEU A 18 16.22 1.23 -18.13
CA LEU A 18 17.52 0.54 -17.96
C LEU A 18 18.52 1.25 -17.03
N ILE A 19 18.10 2.30 -16.31
CA ILE A 19 18.99 3.07 -15.42
C ILE A 19 18.69 2.85 -13.94
N PHE A 20 17.47 2.46 -13.58
CA PHE A 20 17.07 2.24 -12.20
C PHE A 20 16.99 0.73 -11.92
N GLY A 21 17.72 0.27 -10.90
CA GLY A 21 17.55 -1.07 -10.35
C GLY A 21 16.09 -1.32 -9.90
N PRO A 22 15.72 -2.57 -9.58
CA PRO A 22 14.40 -2.84 -9.03
C PRO A 22 14.16 -1.97 -7.79
N PRO A 23 12.92 -1.49 -7.55
CA PRO A 23 12.62 -0.66 -6.40
C PRO A 23 12.96 -1.40 -5.11
N SER A 24 13.39 -0.67 -4.09
CA SER A 24 13.57 -1.25 -2.76
C SER A 24 12.23 -1.73 -2.19
N ARG A 25 12.25 -2.62 -1.19
CA ARG A 25 11.03 -3.23 -0.62
C ARG A 25 10.06 -2.18 -0.07
N ASP A 26 10.58 -1.17 0.63
CA ASP A 26 9.83 -0.02 1.13
C ASP A 26 9.19 0.79 -0.01
N GLN A 27 9.92 1.08 -1.09
CA GLN A 27 9.36 1.78 -2.26
C GLN A 27 8.24 0.97 -2.90
N ARG A 28 8.46 -0.34 -3.04
CA ARG A 28 7.49 -1.24 -3.65
C ARG A 28 6.19 -1.30 -2.85
N ILE A 29 6.27 -1.45 -1.53
CA ILE A 29 5.09 -1.48 -0.65
C ILE A 29 4.38 -0.12 -0.65
N ALA A 30 5.11 0.99 -0.55
CA ALA A 30 4.50 2.33 -0.62
C ALA A 30 3.77 2.55 -1.95
N THR A 31 4.33 2.05 -3.06
CA THR A 31 3.66 2.15 -4.36
C THR A 31 2.39 1.30 -4.42
N LEU A 32 2.40 0.09 -3.85
CA LEU A 32 1.18 -0.73 -3.77
C LEU A 32 0.12 -0.07 -2.90
N PHE A 33 0.54 0.56 -1.80
CA PHE A 33 -0.37 1.31 -0.94
C PHE A 33 -1.05 2.45 -1.68
N GLU A 34 -0.29 3.27 -2.39
CA GLU A 34 -0.81 4.41 -3.16
C GLU A 34 -1.65 3.96 -4.37
N GLU A 35 -1.09 3.11 -5.23
CA GLU A 35 -1.74 2.74 -6.49
C GLU A 35 -2.92 1.78 -6.32
N VAL A 36 -3.02 1.08 -5.19
CA VAL A 36 -4.09 0.10 -4.94
C VAL A 36 -4.98 0.53 -3.79
N CYS A 37 -4.45 0.62 -2.56
CA CYS A 37 -5.28 0.91 -1.39
C CYS A 37 -5.89 2.31 -1.46
N VAL A 38 -5.09 3.34 -1.74
CA VAL A 38 -5.58 4.73 -1.78
C VAL A 38 -6.57 4.92 -2.94
N ARG A 39 -6.25 4.45 -4.15
CA ARG A 39 -7.15 4.57 -5.30
C ARG A 39 -8.49 3.86 -5.08
N GLN A 40 -8.47 2.68 -4.46
CA GLN A 40 -9.71 1.99 -4.09
C GLN A 40 -10.54 2.78 -3.07
N ALA A 41 -9.91 3.48 -2.11
CA ALA A 41 -10.62 4.35 -1.16
C ALA A 41 -11.43 5.45 -1.86
N PHE A 42 -11.02 5.85 -3.07
CA PHE A 42 -11.71 6.85 -3.89
C PHE A 42 -12.68 6.23 -4.91
N GLY A 43 -13.02 4.95 -4.76
CA GLY A 43 -13.97 4.25 -5.63
C GLY A 43 -13.47 4.03 -7.06
N GLU A 44 -12.17 4.21 -7.30
CA GLU A 44 -11.60 3.92 -8.60
C GLU A 44 -11.66 2.42 -8.83
N ALA A 45 -12.28 2.02 -9.96
CA ALA A 45 -12.36 0.62 -10.34
C ALA A 45 -10.94 0.04 -10.32
N LEU A 46 -10.74 -0.96 -9.46
CA LEU A 46 -9.59 -1.83 -9.53
C LEU A 46 -9.69 -2.52 -10.89
N ALA A 47 -9.06 -1.95 -11.92
CA ALA A 47 -8.73 -2.73 -13.09
C ALA A 47 -8.00 -3.95 -12.53
N GLU A 48 -8.53 -5.16 -12.73
CA GLU A 48 -7.89 -6.41 -12.29
C GLU A 48 -6.40 -6.25 -12.53
N PRO A 49 -5.58 -6.20 -11.47
CA PRO A 49 -4.32 -5.45 -11.53
C PRO A 49 -3.47 -5.94 -12.71
N PRO A 50 -3.32 -5.16 -13.82
CA PRO A 50 -2.24 -5.43 -14.75
C PRO A 50 -0.92 -4.89 -14.19
N TYR A 51 -0.95 -4.25 -13.02
CA TYR A 51 0.20 -3.60 -12.43
C TYR A 51 1.04 -4.64 -11.68
N ARG A 52 2.10 -5.08 -12.37
CA ARG A 52 3.37 -5.46 -11.75
C ARG A 52 3.46 -6.87 -11.13
N LYS A 53 3.07 -7.93 -11.85
CA LYS A 53 3.41 -9.34 -11.49
C LYS A 53 2.88 -9.81 -10.13
N LEU A 54 1.78 -9.24 -9.63
CA LEU A 54 1.09 -9.76 -8.45
C LEU A 54 0.53 -11.15 -8.74
N VAL A 55 0.66 -12.07 -7.79
CA VAL A 55 0.14 -13.42 -7.90
C VAL A 55 -1.13 -13.52 -7.07
N SER A 56 -2.28 -13.72 -7.72
CA SER A 56 -3.54 -13.95 -7.02
C SER A 56 -3.50 -15.28 -6.28
N VAL A 57 -3.96 -15.27 -5.03
CA VAL A 57 -4.10 -16.46 -4.19
C VAL A 57 -5.59 -16.68 -3.94
N ARG A 58 -6.01 -17.94 -3.91
CA ARG A 58 -7.39 -18.30 -3.58
C ARG A 58 -7.69 -17.79 -2.17
N SER A 59 -8.60 -16.84 -2.07
CA SER A 59 -9.04 -16.30 -0.79
C SER A 59 -10.25 -17.08 -0.26
N PHE A 60 -10.41 -17.07 1.06
CA PHE A 60 -11.63 -17.46 1.74
C PHE A 60 -12.37 -16.17 2.11
N ASP A 61 -13.70 -16.19 2.02
CA ASP A 61 -14.57 -15.02 2.18
C ASP A 61 -14.33 -13.93 1.12
N ASN A 62 -15.20 -12.92 1.03
CA ASN A 62 -15.16 -11.83 0.02
C ASN A 62 -13.88 -10.96 0.01
N THR A 63 -12.82 -11.40 0.70
CA THR A 63 -11.48 -10.84 0.65
C THR A 63 -10.81 -11.24 -0.65
N ARG A 64 -10.05 -10.34 -1.27
CA ARG A 64 -9.19 -10.63 -2.41
C ARG A 64 -7.74 -10.58 -1.94
N LEU A 65 -6.97 -11.62 -2.27
CA LEU A 65 -5.60 -11.80 -1.78
C LEU A 65 -4.61 -11.91 -2.94
N TRP A 66 -3.51 -11.17 -2.85
CA TRP A 66 -2.38 -11.26 -3.77
C TRP A 66 -1.05 -11.31 -3.03
N VAL A 67 -0.04 -11.88 -3.67
CA VAL A 67 1.35 -11.84 -3.24
C VAL A 67 2.14 -10.97 -4.21
N ASP A 68 2.91 -10.03 -3.68
CA ASP A 68 3.92 -9.31 -4.45
C ASP A 68 5.30 -9.99 -4.31
N PRO A 69 5.83 -10.62 -5.38
CA PRO A 69 7.12 -11.30 -5.29
C PRO A 69 8.31 -10.34 -5.17
N VAL A 70 8.13 -9.04 -5.46
CA VAL A 70 9.21 -8.04 -5.40
C VAL A 70 9.45 -7.58 -3.95
N SER A 71 8.40 -7.22 -3.22
CA SER A 71 8.50 -6.85 -1.80
C SER A 71 8.38 -8.04 -0.85
N ALA A 72 7.95 -9.21 -1.34
CA ALA A 72 7.51 -10.34 -0.52
C ALA A 72 6.38 -9.95 0.46
N SER A 73 5.44 -9.11 0.01
CA SER A 73 4.28 -8.70 0.80
C SER A 73 2.99 -9.36 0.32
N PHE A 74 2.08 -9.59 1.25
CA PHE A 74 0.69 -9.94 0.99
C PHE A 74 -0.13 -8.67 0.88
N LEU A 75 -1.00 -8.61 -0.14
CA LEU A 75 -2.00 -7.57 -0.33
C LEU A 75 -3.37 -8.21 -0.14
N GLU A 76 -4.08 -7.81 0.90
CA GLU A 76 -5.45 -8.23 1.20
C GLU A 76 -6.39 -7.05 1.03
N ILE A 77 -7.49 -7.26 0.32
CA ILE A 77 -8.49 -6.22 0.06
C ILE A 77 -9.87 -6.77 0.38
N SER A 78 -10.60 -6.06 1.23
CA SER A 78 -12.04 -6.24 1.45
C SER A 78 -12.78 -4.92 1.22
N ASP A 79 -14.08 -4.91 1.48
CA ASP A 79 -14.91 -3.69 1.42
C ASP A 79 -14.60 -2.74 2.59
N ALA A 80 -14.10 -3.25 3.71
CA ALA A 80 -13.81 -2.46 4.91
C ALA A 80 -12.35 -1.97 4.99
N LYS A 81 -11.41 -2.62 4.28
CA LYS A 81 -9.98 -2.28 4.39
C LYS A 81 -9.11 -2.80 3.25
N CYS A 82 -7.91 -2.23 3.18
CA CYS A 82 -6.78 -2.75 2.43
C CYS A 82 -5.58 -2.93 3.35
N ASP A 83 -5.02 -4.15 3.36
CA ASP A 83 -3.87 -4.52 4.18
C ASP A 83 -2.68 -4.92 3.29
N LEU A 84 -1.52 -4.37 3.59
CA LEU A 84 -0.22 -4.79 3.08
C LEU A 84 0.60 -5.38 4.23
N LYS A 85 0.89 -6.67 4.18
CA LYS A 85 1.55 -7.40 5.27
C LYS A 85 2.87 -8.04 4.84
N THR A 86 3.82 -8.08 5.76
CA THR A 86 5.00 -8.95 5.65
C THR A 86 5.12 -9.82 6.90
N HIS A 87 5.65 -11.03 6.73
CA HIS A 87 5.79 -12.02 7.79
C HIS A 87 7.12 -12.74 7.65
N ASP A 88 7.62 -13.28 8.75
CA ASP A 88 8.76 -14.21 8.76
C ASP A 88 8.58 -15.34 7.71
N PRO A 89 9.62 -15.73 6.96
CA PRO A 89 11.02 -15.26 7.01
C PRO A 89 11.29 -13.98 6.19
N ASN A 90 10.25 -13.37 5.63
CA ASN A 90 10.33 -12.19 4.76
C ASN A 90 9.84 -10.92 5.45
N ALA A 91 9.98 -10.79 6.76
CA ALA A 91 9.65 -9.55 7.46
C ALA A 91 10.49 -8.38 6.91
N LEU A 92 10.00 -7.15 7.05
CA LEU A 92 10.81 -5.97 6.79
C LEU A 92 11.96 -5.89 7.80
N SER A 93 13.14 -5.47 7.35
CA SER A 93 14.19 -5.04 8.26
C SER A 93 13.74 -3.76 8.99
N ARG A 94 14.33 -3.46 10.16
CA ARG A 94 14.07 -2.20 10.86
C ARG A 94 14.29 -0.98 9.96
N VAL A 95 15.38 -1.00 9.18
CA VAL A 95 15.72 0.06 8.24
C VAL A 95 14.66 0.22 7.14
N ASP A 96 14.19 -0.87 6.55
CA ASP A 96 13.16 -0.79 5.50
C ASP A 96 11.80 -0.37 6.07
N ALA A 97 11.47 -0.79 7.29
CA ALA A 97 10.25 -0.37 7.98
C ALA A 97 10.26 1.13 8.30
N GLU A 98 11.38 1.69 8.77
CA GLU A 98 11.52 3.14 8.99
C GLU A 98 11.41 3.93 7.68
N LYS A 99 12.05 3.45 6.60
CA LYS A 99 11.91 4.05 5.28
C LYS A 99 10.48 3.98 4.78
N LEU A 100 9.80 2.86 4.97
CA LEU A 100 8.39 2.71 4.59
C LEU A 100 7.53 3.69 5.37
N ALA A 101 7.70 3.80 6.69
CA ALA A 101 6.99 4.78 7.53
C ALA A 101 7.16 6.22 7.02
N ALA A 102 8.40 6.60 6.66
CA ALA A 102 8.70 7.92 6.12
C ALA A 102 8.11 8.16 4.72
N ARG A 103 7.92 7.09 3.92
CA ARG A 103 7.31 7.20 2.57
C ARG A 103 5.79 7.28 2.60
N ILE A 104 5.14 6.56 3.50
CA ILE A 104 3.67 6.56 3.58
C ILE A 104 3.13 7.86 4.16
N GLU A 105 3.86 8.51 5.08
CA GLU A 105 3.41 9.74 5.72
C GLU A 105 2.97 10.83 4.72
N PRO A 106 3.80 11.24 3.74
CA PRO A 106 3.36 12.24 2.74
C PRO A 106 2.18 11.74 1.89
N ILE A 107 2.10 10.44 1.55
CA ILE A 107 0.96 9.88 0.80
C ILE A 107 -0.33 10.04 1.61
N VAL A 108 -0.29 9.74 2.91
CA VAL A 108 -1.43 9.85 3.80
C VAL A 108 -1.87 11.31 3.95
N LEU A 109 -0.92 12.23 4.18
CA LEU A 109 -1.23 13.64 4.39
C LEU A 109 -1.78 14.32 3.12
N ASP A 110 -1.34 13.90 1.94
CA ASP A 110 -1.84 14.43 0.66
C ASP A 110 -3.21 13.83 0.31
N SER A 111 -3.36 12.51 0.44
CA SER A 111 -4.59 11.80 0.05
C SER A 111 -5.72 11.98 1.07
N PHE A 112 -5.38 12.12 2.35
CA PHE A 112 -6.33 12.13 3.46
C PHE A 112 -6.03 13.29 4.43
N PRO A 113 -6.18 14.54 3.99
CA PRO A 113 -5.80 15.72 4.78
C PRO A 113 -6.64 15.90 6.06
N ASP A 114 -7.75 15.17 6.20
CA ASP A 114 -8.59 15.18 7.39
C ASP A 114 -8.18 14.16 8.47
N LEU A 115 -7.20 13.29 8.19
CA LEU A 115 -6.67 12.35 9.17
C LEU A 115 -5.55 13.00 9.99
N ALA A 116 -5.74 13.07 11.30
CA ALA A 116 -4.73 13.58 12.22
C ALA A 116 -3.80 12.44 12.67
N PHE A 117 -2.51 12.75 12.84
CA PHE A 117 -1.56 11.83 13.48
C PHE A 117 -2.02 11.51 14.91
N ASP A 118 -2.09 10.22 15.23
CA ASP A 118 -2.53 9.71 16.52
C ASP A 118 -1.36 9.04 17.26
N PRO A 119 -0.73 9.73 18.24
CA PRO A 119 0.42 9.18 18.95
C PRO A 119 0.06 8.01 19.88
N SER A 120 -1.23 7.76 20.13
CA SER A 120 -1.68 6.61 20.93
C SER A 120 -1.64 5.28 20.15
N VAL A 121 -1.51 5.34 18.82
CA VAL A 121 -1.37 4.17 17.97
C VAL A 121 0.04 3.61 18.08
N THR A 122 0.24 2.66 18.99
CA THR A 122 1.52 2.00 19.23
C THR A 122 1.36 0.53 19.62
N LEU A 123 2.28 -0.34 19.17
CA LEU A 123 2.44 -1.72 19.66
C LEU A 123 3.42 -1.83 20.83
N GLY A 124 3.96 -0.71 21.31
CA GLY A 124 4.91 -0.67 22.42
C GLY A 124 6.37 -0.64 21.97
N ASP A 125 7.26 -0.78 22.96
CA ASP A 125 8.70 -0.60 22.79
C ASP A 125 9.29 -1.59 21.77
N GLY A 126 10.32 -1.14 21.05
CA GLY A 126 10.99 -1.95 20.02
C GLY A 126 10.25 -2.05 18.69
N THR A 127 9.01 -1.53 18.58
CA THR A 127 8.22 -1.50 17.33
C THR A 127 8.33 -0.16 16.63
N ILE A 128 8.01 -0.15 15.33
CA ILE A 128 7.78 1.08 14.57
C ILE A 128 6.27 1.19 14.37
N SER A 129 5.67 2.21 14.97
CA SER A 129 4.23 2.45 14.90
C SER A 129 3.94 3.84 14.35
N ARG A 130 3.01 3.94 13.40
CA ARG A 130 2.44 5.20 12.90
C ARG A 130 0.93 5.02 12.73
N GLY A 131 0.16 6.04 13.08
CA GLY A 131 -1.28 6.05 12.89
C GLY A 131 -1.77 7.44 12.52
N TRP A 132 -2.65 7.51 11.53
CA TRP A 132 -3.42 8.70 11.19
C TRP A 132 -4.89 8.32 11.16
N MET A 133 -5.64 8.78 12.15
CA MET A 133 -6.97 8.23 12.43
C MET A 133 -7.99 9.34 12.66
N ARG A 134 -9.24 9.02 12.34
CA ARG A 134 -10.43 9.79 12.68
C ARG A 134 -11.53 8.83 13.15
N GLY A 135 -12.38 9.30 14.05
CA GLY A 135 -13.45 8.50 14.66
C GLY A 135 -12.96 7.69 15.86
N GLU A 136 -13.90 7.30 16.72
CA GLU A 136 -13.60 6.53 17.93
C GLU A 136 -13.08 5.13 17.59
N ALA A 137 -12.26 4.56 18.48
CA ALA A 137 -11.84 3.17 18.38
C ALA A 137 -13.07 2.25 18.28
N MET A 138 -13.02 1.25 17.40
CA MET A 138 -14.10 0.27 17.21
C MET A 138 -15.44 0.86 16.72
N SER A 139 -15.46 2.06 16.13
CA SER A 139 -16.66 2.65 15.52
C SER A 139 -16.74 2.40 14.00
N PRO A 140 -17.96 2.30 13.42
CA PRO A 140 -18.18 2.30 11.95
C PRO A 140 -17.55 3.49 11.22
N GLU A 141 -17.45 4.62 11.92
CA GLU A 141 -16.86 5.85 11.41
C GLU A 141 -15.32 5.84 11.47
N ARG A 142 -14.71 4.78 12.04
CA ARG A 142 -13.26 4.72 12.19
C ARG A 142 -12.58 4.58 10.84
N ARG A 143 -12.03 5.69 10.40
CA ARG A 143 -11.23 5.79 9.19
C ARG A 143 -9.79 6.04 9.57
N GLY A 144 -8.88 5.46 8.81
CA GLY A 144 -7.50 5.93 8.86
C GLY A 144 -6.49 4.94 8.34
N VAL A 145 -5.23 5.32 8.54
CA VAL A 145 -4.07 4.55 8.10
C VAL A 145 -3.24 4.21 9.33
N VAL A 146 -2.92 2.92 9.50
CA VAL A 146 -1.99 2.48 10.53
C VAL A 146 -0.86 1.69 9.90
N PHE A 147 0.34 1.91 10.41
CA PHE A 147 1.52 1.14 10.06
C PHE A 147 2.17 0.62 11.35
N PHE A 148 2.37 -0.69 11.37
CA PHE A 148 3.11 -1.38 12.42
C PHE A 148 4.21 -2.21 11.80
N ALA A 149 5.40 -2.17 12.40
CA ALA A 149 6.47 -3.11 12.10
C ALA A 149 7.17 -3.55 13.38
N TYR A 150 7.43 -4.85 13.47
CA TYR A 150 8.02 -5.53 14.60
C TYR A 150 9.09 -6.49 14.06
N PRO A 151 10.22 -5.95 13.56
CA PRO A 151 11.20 -6.71 12.77
C PRO A 151 12.02 -7.71 13.61
N GLU A 152 12.04 -7.56 14.93
CA GLU A 152 12.91 -8.29 15.86
C GLU A 152 12.11 -9.02 16.94
N MET A 153 10.79 -9.15 16.78
CA MET A 153 9.93 -9.79 17.78
C MET A 153 10.12 -11.31 17.75
N GLU A 154 10.40 -11.92 18.92
CA GLU A 154 10.73 -13.35 19.04
C GLU A 154 9.57 -14.26 18.60
N ASP A 155 8.32 -13.87 18.88
CA ASP A 155 7.11 -14.62 18.52
C ASP A 155 6.72 -14.51 17.03
N GLY A 156 7.52 -13.78 16.24
CA GLY A 156 7.38 -13.68 14.79
C GLY A 156 7.56 -12.26 14.29
N ALA A 157 8.55 -12.05 13.42
CA ALA A 157 8.79 -10.76 12.79
C ALA A 157 7.75 -10.45 11.70
N GLY A 158 7.40 -9.18 11.54
CA GLY A 158 6.47 -8.78 10.49
C GLY A 158 6.14 -7.29 10.45
N SER A 159 5.20 -6.97 9.57
CA SER A 159 4.64 -5.63 9.45
C SER A 159 3.21 -5.68 8.91
N SER A 160 2.41 -4.66 9.23
CA SER A 160 1.13 -4.39 8.61
C SER A 160 0.98 -2.90 8.30
N LEU A 161 0.62 -2.59 7.06
CA LEU A 161 0.17 -1.27 6.62
C LEU A 161 -1.30 -1.41 6.21
N THR A 162 -2.18 -0.78 6.98
CA THR A 162 -3.63 -0.92 6.85
C THR A 162 -4.27 0.42 6.55
N LEU A 163 -5.11 0.47 5.52
CA LEU A 163 -6.07 1.55 5.28
C LEU A 163 -7.47 1.03 5.58
N PHE A 164 -8.13 1.65 6.56
CA PHE A 164 -9.53 1.41 6.87
C PHE A 164 -10.41 2.31 5.99
N TYR A 165 -11.30 1.69 5.23
CA TYR A 165 -12.30 2.39 4.44
C TYR A 165 -13.48 2.79 5.34
N PRO A 166 -14.14 3.92 5.06
CA PRO A 166 -15.42 4.20 5.69
C PRO A 166 -16.45 3.13 5.28
N ASP A 167 -17.39 2.82 6.16
CA ASP A 167 -18.51 1.97 5.79
C ASP A 167 -19.25 2.57 4.58
N PRO A 168 -19.73 1.73 3.64
CA PRO A 168 -20.56 2.20 2.55
C PRO A 168 -21.80 2.90 3.13
N PRO A 169 -22.26 4.02 2.54
CA PRO A 169 -23.52 4.61 2.96
C PRO A 169 -24.66 3.59 2.77
N ASP A 170 -25.49 3.44 3.81
CA ASP A 170 -26.70 2.60 3.82
C ASP A 170 -27.68 2.93 2.67
#